data_AF-A0A8H9AGM6-F1
#
_entry.id   AF-A0A8H9AGM6-F1
#
_cell.length_a   1.000
_cell.length_b   1.000
_cell.length_c   1.000
_cell.angle_alpha   90.00
_cell.angle_beta   90.00
_cell.angle_gamma   90.00
#
_symmetry.space_group_name_H-M   'P 1'
#
loop_
_entity.id
_entity.type
_entity.pdbx_description
1 polymer ?
#
loop_
_entity_poly.entity_id
_entity_poly.type
_entity_poly.pdbx_seq_one_letter_code
_entity_poly.pdbx_strand_id
1 'polypeptide(L)'
;MSSYFFDMALQSKSHTIKKIDAFSNYAQHPTQEGCSYFYDNNYFNSVDMLSPIIEKLQKMEVNCKTHPYIYIATNDSMSGFYAFTCSQMLNSESPNNCNSLYYKAE
;
A
#
# COMPACT_ATOMS: atom_id res chain seq x y z
N MET A 1 -7.56 -43.61 -43.42
CA MET A 1 -6.47 -42.85 -42.76
C MET A 1 -7.12 -41.94 -41.74
N SER A 2 -6.71 -42.10 -40.48
CA SER A 2 -7.39 -41.59 -39.28
C SER A 2 -7.24 -40.07 -39.14
N SER A 3 -8.35 -39.42 -38.81
CA SER A 3 -8.48 -38.01 -38.44
C SER A 3 -7.82 -37.74 -37.10
N TYR A 4 -7.08 -36.64 -36.98
CA TYR A 4 -6.72 -36.05 -35.69
C TYR A 4 -7.04 -34.56 -35.73
N PHE A 5 -8.27 -34.22 -35.37
CA PHE A 5 -8.63 -32.90 -34.89
C PHE A 5 -8.13 -32.82 -33.44
N PHE A 6 -7.17 -31.94 -33.17
CA PHE A 6 -6.80 -31.59 -31.80
C PHE A 6 -7.74 -30.48 -31.34
N ASP A 7 -8.81 -30.87 -30.65
CA ASP A 7 -9.65 -29.95 -29.92
C ASP A 7 -9.17 -29.80 -28.46
N MET A 8 -9.07 -28.54 -28.06
CA MET A 8 -9.16 -27.97 -26.71
C MET A 8 -8.47 -28.71 -25.54
N ALA A 9 -7.48 -28.03 -24.97
CA ALA A 9 -7.70 -27.34 -23.69
C ALA A 9 -6.57 -26.34 -23.46
N LEU A 10 -6.77 -25.08 -23.86
CA LEU A 10 -6.16 -24.00 -23.10
C LEU A 10 -6.83 -24.05 -21.72
N GLN A 11 -6.23 -24.79 -20.79
CA GLN A 11 -6.35 -24.44 -19.39
C GLN A 11 -5.72 -23.06 -19.23
N SER A 12 -6.47 -22.01 -19.55
CA SER A 12 -6.35 -20.77 -18.81
C SER A 12 -6.75 -21.13 -17.39
N LYS A 13 -5.80 -21.71 -16.63
CA LYS A 13 -5.82 -21.56 -15.19
C LYS A 13 -5.80 -20.05 -15.02
N SER A 14 -6.98 -19.47 -14.85
CA SER A 14 -7.15 -18.20 -14.19
C SER A 14 -6.35 -18.36 -12.92
N HIS A 15 -5.10 -17.89 -12.95
CA HIS A 15 -4.41 -17.52 -11.75
C HIS A 15 -5.22 -16.34 -11.28
N THR A 16 -6.32 -16.63 -10.59
CA THR A 16 -6.89 -15.73 -9.63
C THR A 16 -5.74 -15.58 -8.64
N ILE A 17 -4.84 -14.65 -8.94
CA ILE A 17 -3.91 -14.11 -7.98
C ILE A 17 -4.86 -13.70 -6.86
N LYS A 18 -4.91 -14.51 -5.81
CA LYS A 18 -5.56 -14.10 -4.59
C LYS A 18 -4.87 -12.79 -4.29
N LYS A 19 -5.58 -11.67 -4.43
CA LYS A 19 -5.11 -10.37 -3.96
C LYS A 19 -4.78 -10.61 -2.50
N ILE A 20 -3.51 -10.88 -2.22
CA ILE A 20 -2.96 -10.65 -0.91
C ILE A 20 -2.94 -9.14 -0.89
N ASP A 21 -4.08 -8.57 -0.53
CA ASP A 21 -4.17 -7.15 -0.27
C ASP A 21 -3.36 -6.98 1.00
N ALA A 22 -2.06 -6.71 0.85
CA ALA A 22 -1.13 -6.52 1.95
C ALA A 22 -1.58 -5.39 2.90
N PHE A 23 -2.59 -4.62 2.47
CA PHE A 23 -3.23 -3.53 3.16
C PHE A 23 -4.70 -3.82 3.51
N SER A 24 -5.17 -5.07 3.42
CA SER A 24 -6.59 -5.43 3.67
C SER A 24 -7.07 -5.04 5.05
N ASN A 25 -6.16 -4.97 6.02
CA ASN A 25 -6.45 -4.64 7.41
C ASN A 25 -6.11 -3.18 7.74
N TYR A 26 -5.77 -2.37 6.73
CA TYR A 26 -5.41 -0.98 6.95
C TYR A 26 -6.68 -0.14 7.07
N ALA A 27 -6.75 0.70 8.10
CA ALA A 27 -7.73 1.76 8.16
C ALA A 27 -7.31 2.93 7.27
N GLN A 28 -8.29 3.71 6.83
CA GLN A 28 -8.08 4.92 6.05
C GLN A 28 -8.41 6.15 6.90
N HIS A 29 -7.51 7.13 6.90
CA HIS A 29 -7.71 8.46 7.44
C HIS A 29 -7.51 9.52 6.35
N PRO A 30 -8.60 10.08 5.78
CA PRO A 30 -8.52 11.19 4.84
C PRO A 30 -8.24 12.51 5.58
N THR A 31 -7.36 13.34 5.03
CA THR A 31 -7.07 14.68 5.55
C THR A 31 -7.70 15.78 4.70
N GLN A 32 -7.80 16.97 5.28
CA GLN A 32 -8.32 18.16 4.60
C GLN A 32 -7.45 18.61 3.42
N GLU A 33 -6.17 18.21 3.39
CA GLU A 33 -5.20 18.55 2.34
C GLU A 33 -5.25 17.59 1.13
N GLY A 34 -6.18 16.62 1.14
CA GLY A 34 -6.38 15.67 0.05
C GLY A 34 -5.53 14.40 0.14
N CYS A 35 -4.72 14.25 1.19
CA CYS A 35 -4.02 13.01 1.49
C CYS A 35 -4.98 11.97 2.11
N SER A 36 -4.77 10.70 1.80
CA SER A 36 -5.35 9.56 2.48
C SER A 36 -4.25 8.71 3.08
N TYR A 37 -4.22 8.64 4.41
CA TYR A 37 -3.30 7.79 5.15
C TYR A 37 -3.93 6.44 5.38
N PHE A 38 -3.23 5.38 5.00
CA PHE A 38 -3.60 4.00 5.23
C PHE A 38 -2.64 3.42 6.26
N TYR A 39 -3.14 2.76 7.29
CA TYR A 39 -2.30 2.25 8.38
C TYR A 39 -2.86 0.98 8.99
N ASP A 40 -1.98 0.08 9.42
CA ASP A 40 -2.39 -1.17 10.06
C ASP A 40 -3.04 -0.92 11.43
N ASN A 41 -4.33 -1.20 11.54
CA ASN A 41 -5.10 -1.04 12.77
C ASN A 41 -4.66 -1.98 13.90
N ASN A 42 -3.88 -3.02 13.61
CA ASN A 42 -3.34 -3.90 14.65
C ASN A 42 -2.16 -3.25 15.39
N TYR A 43 -1.46 -2.32 14.73
CA TYR A 43 -0.31 -1.61 15.27
C TYR A 43 -0.65 -0.18 15.70
N PHE A 44 -1.56 0.47 14.99
CA PHE A 44 -2.04 1.80 15.30
C PHE A 44 -3.53 1.76 15.61
N ASN A 45 -3.86 1.71 16.90
CA ASN A 45 -5.23 1.52 17.36
C ASN A 45 -6.09 2.80 17.24
N SER A 46 -5.49 3.94 16.90
CA SER A 46 -6.18 5.21 16.63
C SER A 46 -5.36 6.12 15.72
N VAL A 47 -6.04 7.10 15.11
CA VAL A 47 -5.39 8.16 14.33
C VAL A 47 -4.42 8.99 15.18
N ASP A 48 -4.70 9.16 16.47
CA ASP A 48 -3.82 9.93 17.37
C ASP A 48 -2.42 9.34 17.48
N MET A 49 -2.29 8.01 17.35
CA MET A 49 -0.99 7.33 17.33
C MET A 49 -0.20 7.60 16.04
N LEU A 50 -0.87 8.04 14.97
CA LEU A 50 -0.24 8.41 13.69
C LEU A 50 0.19 9.87 13.66
N SER A 51 -0.37 10.74 14.51
CA SER A 51 -0.06 12.17 14.50
C SER A 51 1.44 12.48 14.45
N PRO A 52 2.31 11.82 15.25
CA PRO A 52 3.76 12.05 15.17
C PRO A 52 4.39 11.62 13.83
N ILE A 53 3.82 10.61 13.18
CA ILE A 53 4.27 10.11 11.86
C ILE A 53 3.82 11.06 10.76
N ILE A 54 2.56 11.50 10.80
CA ILE A 54 1.99 12.47 9.86
C ILE A 54 2.76 13.78 9.90
N GLU A 55 3.05 14.30 11.10
CA GLU A 55 3.86 15.52 11.26
C GLU A 55 5.26 15.37 10.65
N LYS A 56 5.88 14.19 10.79
CA LYS A 56 7.20 13.91 10.17
C LYS A 56 7.10 13.87 8.65
N LEU A 57 6.09 13.21 8.09
CA LEU A 57 5.86 13.17 6.65
C LEU A 57 5.61 14.56 6.07
N GLN A 58 4.85 15.40 6.77
CA GLN A 58 4.64 16.80 6.38
C GLN A 58 5.95 17.60 6.41
N LYS A 59 6.80 17.43 7.44
CA LYS A 59 8.13 18.07 7.52
C LYS A 59 9.11 17.61 6.44
N MET A 60 8.94 16.38 5.94
CA MET A 60 9.70 15.84 4.80
C MET A 60 9.17 16.32 3.44
N GLU A 61 8.20 17.24 3.43
CA GLU A 61 7.56 17.78 2.23
C GLU A 61 6.95 16.69 1.33
N VAL A 62 6.38 15.64 1.94
CA VAL A 62 5.59 14.65 1.21
C VAL A 62 4.40 15.35 0.57
N ASN A 63 4.48 15.54 -0.74
CA ASN A 63 3.53 16.34 -1.49
C ASN A 63 2.24 15.54 -1.75
N CYS A 64 1.20 15.80 -0.95
CA CYS A 64 -0.13 15.21 -1.10
C CYS A 64 -0.77 15.42 -2.47
N LYS A 65 -0.39 16.47 -3.23
CA LYS A 65 -0.94 16.69 -4.58
C LYS A 65 -0.40 15.69 -5.60
N THR A 66 0.84 15.24 -5.41
CA THR A 66 1.47 14.27 -6.31
C THR A 66 1.41 12.84 -5.79
N HIS A 67 1.36 12.67 -4.46
CA HIS A 67 1.28 11.36 -3.80
C HIS A 67 0.14 11.36 -2.75
N PRO A 68 -1.13 11.38 -3.17
CA PRO A 68 -2.26 11.47 -2.24
C PRO A 68 -2.51 10.19 -1.44
N TYR A 69 -1.92 9.05 -1.81
CA TYR A 69 -2.13 7.77 -1.12
C TYR A 69 -0.87 7.41 -0.33
N ILE A 70 -0.96 7.40 0.99
CA ILE A 70 0.19 7.17 1.88
C ILE A 70 -0.08 5.94 2.74
N TYR A 71 0.74 4.91 2.62
CA TYR A 71 0.61 3.66 3.36
C TYR A 71 1.70 3.56 4.41
N ILE A 72 1.32 3.58 5.68
CA ILE A 72 2.22 3.55 6.83
C ILE A 72 2.25 2.14 7.39
N ALA A 73 3.44 1.57 7.44
CA ALA A 73 3.71 0.28 8.06
C ALA A 73 4.74 0.44 9.18
N THR A 74 4.58 -0.34 10.23
CA THR A 74 5.57 -0.49 11.30
C THR A 74 5.74 -1.97 11.61
N ASN A 75 6.83 -2.35 12.26
CA ASN A 75 6.99 -3.68 12.82
C ASN A 75 7.58 -3.59 14.23
N ASP A 76 7.30 -4.58 15.06
CA ASP A 76 7.79 -4.62 16.46
C ASP A 76 9.32 -4.74 16.56
N SER A 77 9.99 -5.05 15.45
CA SER A 77 11.43 -5.30 15.38
C SER A 77 12.24 -4.03 15.11
N MET A 78 11.59 -2.91 14.79
CA MET A 78 12.26 -1.68 14.37
C MET A 78 11.68 -0.47 15.10
N SER A 79 12.55 0.31 15.76
CA SER A 79 12.21 1.64 16.25
C SER A 79 12.09 2.58 15.05
N GLY A 80 10.99 2.52 14.30
CA GLY A 80 10.84 3.29 13.06
C GLY A 80 9.53 3.02 12.35
N PHE A 81 9.36 3.61 11.17
CA PHE A 81 8.23 3.33 10.29
C PHE A 81 8.66 3.32 8.81
N TYR A 82 7.89 2.61 8.01
CA TYR A 82 7.92 2.67 6.55
C TYR A 82 6.70 3.42 6.05
N ALA A 83 6.87 4.27 5.06
CA ALA A 83 5.77 4.91 4.35
C ALA A 83 5.92 4.71 2.85
N PHE A 84 4.88 4.20 2.20
CA PHE A 84 4.78 4.18 0.74
C PHE A 84 3.89 5.33 0.30
N THR A 85 4.45 6.27 -0.47
CA THR A 85 3.72 7.44 -0.98
C THR A 85 3.46 7.24 -2.46
N CYS A 86 2.19 7.14 -2.85
CA CYS A 86 1.79 6.73 -4.19
C CYS A 86 0.93 7.80 -4.86
N SER A 87 1.13 8.00 -6.17
CA SER A 87 0.31 8.93 -6.96
C SER A 87 -1.09 8.39 -7.27
N GLN A 88 -1.28 7.08 -7.18
CA GLN A 88 -2.57 6.41 -7.28
C GLN A 88 -2.68 5.36 -6.18
N MET A 89 -3.92 4.94 -5.90
CA MET A 89 -4.19 3.89 -4.92
C MET A 89 -3.43 2.61 -5.31
N LEU A 90 -2.74 2.01 -4.34
CA LEU A 90 -2.02 0.75 -4.55
C LEU A 90 -3.00 -0.32 -5.04
N ASN A 91 -2.77 -0.80 -6.26
CA ASN A 91 -3.44 -1.95 -6.82
C ASN A 91 -2.39 -3.02 -7.15
N SER A 92 -2.83 -4.27 -7.23
CA SER A 92 -1.95 -5.43 -7.41
C SER A 92 -1.21 -5.46 -8.74
N GLU A 93 -1.43 -4.51 -9.65
CA GLU A 93 -0.97 -4.60 -11.05
C GLU A 93 0.30 -3.78 -11.34
N SER A 94 0.64 -2.74 -10.56
CA SER A 94 1.94 -2.09 -10.69
C SER A 94 2.24 -1.12 -9.52
N PRO A 95 3.32 -1.32 -8.75
CA PRO A 95 3.79 -0.35 -7.76
C PRO A 95 4.62 0.79 -8.37
N ASN A 96 4.64 0.95 -9.71
CA ASN A 96 5.54 1.87 -10.42
C ASN A 96 5.28 3.37 -10.15
N ASN A 97 4.33 3.70 -9.30
CA ASN A 97 3.90 5.05 -8.98
C ASN A 97 4.08 5.41 -7.49
N CYS A 98 4.81 4.57 -6.75
CA CYS A 98 5.05 4.73 -5.32
C CYS A 98 6.54 5.01 -5.03
N ASN A 99 6.77 5.88 -4.05
CA ASN A 99 8.08 6.06 -3.43
C ASN A 99 8.09 5.41 -2.05
N SER A 100 9.20 4.79 -1.70
CA SER A 100 9.42 4.19 -0.39
C SER A 100 10.21 5.14 0.50
N LEU A 101 9.65 5.48 1.65
CA LEU A 101 10.30 6.24 2.70
C LEU A 101 10.52 5.33 3.90
N TYR A 102 11.73 5.37 4.44
CA TYR A 102 12.06 4.70 5.68
C TYR A 102 12.53 5.73 6.68
N TYR A 103 11.89 5.72 7.85
CA TYR A 103 12.28 6.56 8.97
C TYR A 103 12.72 5.68 10.13
N LYS A 104 13.94 5.90 10.60
CA LYS A 104 14.46 5.31 11.83
C LYS A 104 14.22 6.30 12.98
N ALA A 105 13.51 5.88 14.01
CA ALA A 105 13.42 6.60 15.26
C ALA A 105 14.76 6.44 16.03
N GLU A 106 15.31 7.59 16.43
CA GLU A 106 16.49 7.70 17.29
C GLU A 106 16.13 7.48 18.77
#